data_AF-A0A1I7PHY0-F1
#
_entry.id   AF-A0A1I7PHY0-F1
#
_cell.length_a   1.000
_cell.length_b   1.000
_cell.length_c   1.000
_cell.angle_alpha   90.00
_cell.angle_beta   90.00
_cell.angle_gamma   90.00
#
_symmetry.space_group_name_H-M   'P 1'
#
loop_
_entity.id
_entity.type
_entity.pdbx_description
1 polymer ?
#
loop_
_entity_poly.entity_id
_entity_poly.type
_entity_poly.pdbx_seq_one_letter_code
_entity_poly.pdbx_strand_id
1 'polypeptide(L)' 'MKKPTAEERKRRCTGKRRYRTQGDALDAALLAGVERTRSAYPCTLCGHWHLTSR' A
#
# COMPACT_ATOMS: atom_id res chain seq x y z
N MET A 1 -4.87 -19.05 12.99
CA MET A 1 -4.43 -18.18 11.88
C MET A 1 -2.91 -18.29 11.74
N LYS A 2 -2.37 -18.65 10.56
CA LYS A 2 -0.92 -18.65 10.33
C LYS A 2 -0.41 -17.21 10.39
N LYS A 3 0.63 -16.95 11.18
CA LYS A 3 1.31 -15.65 11.17
C LYS A 3 1.93 -15.45 9.77
N PRO A 4 1.74 -14.29 9.12
CA PRO A 4 2.35 -14.03 7.82
C PRO A 4 3.88 -14.11 7.94
N THR A 5 4.50 -14.77 6.97
CA THR A 5 5.96 -14.89 6.88
C THR A 5 6.61 -13.51 6.69
N ALA A 6 7.93 -13.42 6.92
CA ALA A 6 8.68 -12.17 6.73
C ALA A 6 8.53 -11.63 5.30
N GLU A 7 8.55 -12.51 4.30
CA GLU A 7 8.38 -12.15 2.89
C GLU A 7 6.97 -11.64 2.59
N GLU A 8 5.93 -12.25 3.15
CA GLU A 8 4.56 -11.74 3.03
C GLU A 8 4.41 -10.36 3.67
N ARG A 9 5.03 -10.14 4.83
CA ARG A 9 5.06 -8.82 5.48
C ARG A 9 5.76 -7.77 4.63
N LYS A 10 6.87 -8.14 3.97
CA LYS A 10 7.60 -7.27 3.05
C LYS A 10 6.75 -6.87 1.85
N ARG A 11 6.11 -7.84 1.21
CA ARG A 11 5.19 -7.59 0.08
C ARG A 11 3.98 -6.76 0.46
N ARG A 12 3.45 -6.91 1.68
CA ARG A 12 2.24 -6.21 2.14
C ARG A 12 2.46 -4.85 2.79
N CYS A 13 3.65 -4.61 3.33
CA CYS A 13 3.92 -3.42 4.15
C CYS A 13 5.34 -2.88 4.00
N THR A 14 6.35 -3.57 4.53
CA THR A 14 7.66 -2.95 4.74
C THR A 14 8.40 -2.59 3.46
N GLY A 15 8.05 -3.19 2.33
CA GLY A 15 8.56 -2.80 1.00
C GLY A 15 7.76 -1.71 0.28
N LYS A 16 6.72 -1.14 0.90
CA LYS A 16 5.81 -0.16 0.28
C LYS A 16 5.88 1.20 0.98
N ARG A 17 5.66 2.26 0.19
CA ARG A 17 5.53 3.64 0.68
C ARG A 17 4.29 3.76 1.58
N ARG A 18 4.43 4.42 2.73
CA ARG A 18 3.36 4.60 3.74
C ARG A 18 2.69 5.96 3.55
N TYR A 19 1.37 5.96 3.43
CA TYR A 19 0.56 7.16 3.32
C TYR A 19 -0.37 7.26 4.54
N ARG A 20 -0.64 8.48 5.02
CA ARG A 20 -1.48 8.69 6.21
C ARG A 20 -2.95 8.46 5.88
N THR A 21 -3.39 8.94 4.73
CA THR A 21 -4.79 8.82 4.28
C THR A 21 -4.88 8.07 2.95
N GLN A 22 -6.10 7.66 2.60
CA GLN A 22 -6.40 7.11 1.27
C GLN A 22 -6.12 8.15 0.18
N GLY A 23 -6.50 9.41 0.42
CA GLY A 23 -6.29 10.53 -0.50
C GLY A 23 -4.81 10.71 -0.85
N ASP A 24 -3.94 10.78 0.16
CA ASP A 24 -2.48 10.90 -0.05
C ASP A 24 -1.93 9.79 -0.95
N ALA A 25 -2.42 8.57 -0.78
CA ALA A 25 -1.99 7.42 -1.57
C ALA A 25 -2.44 7.54 -3.04
N LEU A 26 -3.69 7.96 -3.26
CA LEU A 26 -4.25 8.13 -4.60
C LEU A 26 -3.65 9.35 -5.32
N ASP A 27 -3.46 10.47 -4.62
CA ASP A 27 -2.76 11.64 -5.15
C ASP A 27 -1.34 11.29 -5.55
N ALA A 28 -0.63 10.50 -4.73
CA ALA A 28 0.69 10.01 -5.10
C ALA A 28 0.67 9.08 -6.33
N ALA A 29 -0.41 8.31 -6.53
CA ALA A 29 -0.59 7.49 -7.74
C ALA A 29 -0.86 8.37 -8.97
N LEU A 30 -1.65 9.43 -8.81
CA LEU A 30 -1.94 10.42 -9.85
C LEU A 30 -0.68 11.18 -10.27
N LEU A 31 0.09 11.68 -9.30
CA LEU A 31 1.37 12.36 -9.55
C LEU A 31 2.40 11.46 -10.25
N ALA A 32 2.32 10.15 -10.01
CA ALA A 32 3.17 9.16 -10.67
C ALA A 32 2.59 8.64 -12.01
N GLY A 33 1.39 9.08 -12.43
CA GLY A 33 0.74 8.64 -13.67
C GLY A 33 0.32 7.16 -13.68
N VAL A 34 0.07 6.58 -12.50
CA VAL A 34 -0.27 5.17 -12.31
C VAL A 34 -1.62 4.97 -11.59
N GLU A 35 -2.45 6.00 -11.55
CA GLU A 35 -3.76 6.00 -10.90
C GLU A 35 -4.72 4.96 -11.50
N ARG A 36 -4.56 4.62 -12.78
CA ARG A 36 -5.38 3.59 -13.46
C ARG A 36 -4.96 2.16 -13.13
N THR A 37 -3.70 1.96 -12.76
CA THR A 37 -3.10 0.63 -12.57
C THR A 37 -2.87 0.30 -11.10
N ARG A 38 -2.93 1.30 -10.21
CA ARG A 38 -2.74 1.14 -8.78
C ARG A 38 -3.97 1.50 -7.97
N SER A 39 -4.20 0.73 -6.92
CA SER A 39 -5.27 0.94 -5.95
C SER A 39 -4.68 1.17 -4.56
N ALA A 40 -5.30 2.08 -3.81
CA ALA A 40 -4.97 2.31 -2.41
C ALA A 40 -5.70 1.30 -1.50
N TYR A 41 -5.00 0.72 -0.53
CA TYR A 41 -5.58 -0.16 0.49
C TYR A 41 -5.07 0.16 1.89
N PRO A 42 -5.88 -0.01 2.94
CA PRO A 42 -5.44 0.14 4.32
C PRO A 42 -4.62 -1.08 4.74
N CYS A 43 -3.45 -0.85 5.31
CA CYS A 43 -2.56 -1.90 5.77
C CYS A 43 -2.86 -2.29 7.21
N THR A 44 -3.26 -3.54 7.45
CA THR A 44 -3.49 -4.06 8.81
C THR A 44 -2.21 -4.28 9.62
N LEU A 45 -1.02 -4.19 9.01
CA LEU A 45 0.26 -4.38 9.70
C LEU A 45 0.83 -3.09 10.29
N CYS A 46 0.61 -1.95 9.63
CA CYS A 46 1.17 -0.67 10.06
C CYS A 46 0.13 0.45 10.23
N GLY A 47 -1.15 0.20 9.91
CA GLY A 47 -2.22 1.18 10.00
C GLY A 47 -2.19 2.29 8.94
N HIS A 48 -1.24 2.25 8.01
CA HIS A 48 -1.11 3.24 6.94
C HIS A 48 -1.74 2.74 5.64
N TRP A 49 -1.90 3.65 4.67
CA TRP A 49 -2.35 3.35 3.32
C TRP A 49 -1.17 3.01 2.41
N HIS A 50 -1.38 2.04 1.53
CA HIS A 50 -0.39 1.57 0.57
C HIS A 50 -1.00 1.45 -0.82
N LEU A 51 -0.14 1.55 -1.84
CA LEU A 51 -0.51 1.26 -3.21
C LEU A 51 -0.22 -0.21 -3.55
N THR A 52 -1.16 -0.86 -4.21
CA THR A 52 -0.97 -2.15 -4.87
C THR A 52 -1.30 -2.02 -6.34
N SER A 53 -0.64 -2.81 -7.17
CA SER A 53 -1.10 -3.02 -8.54
C SER A 53 -2.44 -3.76 -8.50
N ARG A 54 -3.32 -3.44 -9.45
CA ARG A 54 -4.57 -4.17 -9.69
C ARG A 54 -4.29 -5.58 -10.19
#